data_AF-W1X527-F1
#
_entry.id   AF-W1X527-F1
#
_cell.length_a   1.000
_cell.length_b   1.000
_cell.length_c   1.000
_cell.angle_alpha   90.00
_cell.angle_beta   90.00
_cell.angle_gamma   90.00
#
_symmetry.space_group_name_H-M   'P 1'
#
loop_
_entity.id
_entity.type
_entity.pdbx_description
1 polymer ?
#
loop_
_entity_poly.entity_id
_entity_poly.type
_entity_poly.pdbx_seq_one_letter_code
_entity_poly.pdbx_strand_id
1 'polypeptide(L)'
;GLDAAMAVAIQHGSFIEDDKQHVIFHRDNASEKLNITLMSRTGILPEADFYCPIPYEPLHIVTDQALNAEIQKGEEGLLDRVFRLIVEEIKFADPDWSQRIALESLNVDSFAQAWFAERKQRDPFDWAEKNLQEVERNKREKHTVPWRYVILRLHE
;
A
#
# COMPACT_ATOMS: atom_id res chain seq x y z
N GLY A 1 -0.39 -15.52 6.72
CA GLY A 1 0.60 -16.10 5.80
C GLY A 1 2.00 -15.73 6.24
N LEU A 2 2.33 -14.42 6.15
CA LEU A 2 3.57 -13.86 6.69
C LEU A 2 3.70 -14.08 8.20
N ASP A 3 2.64 -13.83 8.98
CA ASP A 3 2.69 -14.03 10.45
C ASP A 3 3.02 -15.48 10.83
N ALA A 4 2.48 -16.44 10.08
CA ALA A 4 2.76 -17.86 10.29
C ALA A 4 4.22 -18.19 9.95
N ALA A 5 4.74 -17.65 8.84
CA ALA A 5 6.15 -17.81 8.48
C ALA A 5 7.08 -17.16 9.51
N MET A 6 6.74 -15.97 10.00
CA MET A 6 7.49 -15.28 11.05
C MET A 6 7.44 -16.03 12.37
N ALA A 7 6.28 -16.54 12.78
CA ALA A 7 6.13 -17.34 13.99
C ALA A 7 6.99 -18.61 13.95
N VAL A 8 7.09 -19.27 12.80
CA VAL A 8 7.98 -20.43 12.61
C VAL A 8 9.45 -19.98 12.60
N ALA A 9 9.79 -18.91 11.88
CA ALA A 9 11.17 -18.42 11.79
C ALA A 9 11.76 -18.09 13.18
N ILE A 10 11.00 -17.39 14.03
CA ILE A 10 11.43 -16.99 15.38
C ILE A 10 11.59 -18.19 16.34
N GLN A 11 10.93 -19.32 16.07
CA GLN A 11 11.12 -20.56 16.86
C GLN A 11 12.40 -21.32 16.50
N HIS A 12 13.04 -20.98 15.38
CA HIS A 12 14.12 -21.76 14.79
C HIS A 12 15.37 -20.92 14.49
N GLY A 13 15.41 -19.69 15.00
CA GLY A 13 16.52 -18.77 14.81
C GLY A 13 16.19 -17.38 15.34
N SER A 14 17.06 -16.43 15.05
CA SER A 14 16.95 -15.04 15.47
C SER A 14 17.27 -14.10 14.32
N PHE A 15 16.55 -12.99 14.24
CA PHE A 15 16.88 -11.89 13.35
C PHE A 15 17.86 -10.96 14.06
N ILE A 16 19.02 -10.73 13.45
CA ILE A 16 20.07 -9.86 13.97
C ILE A 16 20.21 -8.68 13.02
N GLU A 17 20.06 -7.48 13.56
CA GLU A 17 20.30 -6.24 12.83
C GLU A 17 21.80 -5.90 12.91
N ASP A 18 22.42 -5.61 11.76
CA ASP A 18 23.81 -5.15 11.70
C ASP A 18 23.91 -3.62 11.90
N ASP A 19 25.15 -3.10 12.02
CA ASP A 19 25.42 -1.66 12.19
C ASP A 19 24.90 -0.78 11.03
N LYS A 20 24.49 -1.39 9.91
CA LYS A 20 23.93 -0.72 8.72
C LYS A 20 22.41 -0.92 8.61
N GLN A 21 21.76 -1.41 9.66
CA GLN A 21 20.33 -1.72 9.69
C GLN A 21 19.90 -2.84 8.73
N HIS A 22 20.83 -3.67 8.27
CA HIS A 22 20.46 -4.89 7.55
C HIS A 22 20.08 -5.98 8.54
N VAL A 23 18.95 -6.62 8.29
CA VAL A 23 18.46 -7.72 9.12
C VAL A 23 18.89 -9.04 8.50
N ILE A 24 19.67 -9.82 9.25
CA ILE A 24 20.12 -11.17 8.87
C ILE A 24 19.44 -12.20 9.76
N PHE A 25 18.85 -13.23 9.15
CA PHE A 25 18.30 -14.36 9.91
C PHE A 25 19.41 -15.38 10.23
N HIS A 26 19.70 -15.53 11.52
CA HIS A 26 20.60 -16.56 12.04
C HIS A 26 19.77 -17.76 12.50
N ARG A 27 19.92 -18.86 11.76
CA ARG A 27 19.23 -20.12 12.06
C ARG A 27 19.95 -20.88 13.17
N ASP A 28 19.19 -21.49 14.08
CA ASP A 28 19.73 -22.34 15.13
C ASP A 28 20.35 -23.62 14.55
N ASN A 29 21.43 -24.11 15.17
CA ASN A 29 22.09 -25.35 14.73
C ASN A 29 21.15 -26.56 14.71
N ALA A 30 20.18 -26.62 15.64
CA ALA A 30 19.19 -27.71 15.68
C ALA A 30 18.16 -27.64 14.53
N SER A 31 18.10 -26.50 13.82
CA SER A 31 17.09 -26.17 12.82
C SER A 31 17.60 -26.24 11.39
N GLU A 32 18.73 -26.92 11.13
CA GLU A 32 19.39 -26.98 9.81
C GLU A 32 18.49 -27.47 8.65
N LYS A 33 17.45 -28.24 8.96
CA LYS A 33 16.49 -28.75 7.98
C LYS A 33 15.32 -27.79 7.71
N LEU A 34 15.20 -26.69 8.44
CA LEU A 34 14.14 -25.71 8.22
C LEU A 34 14.33 -25.05 6.85
N ASN A 35 13.29 -25.11 6.03
CA ASN A 35 13.15 -24.37 4.79
C ASN A 35 11.76 -23.73 4.76
N ILE A 36 11.71 -22.41 4.59
CA ILE A 36 10.48 -21.65 4.41
C ILE A 36 10.54 -21.01 3.03
N THR A 37 9.55 -21.32 2.19
CA THR A 37 9.37 -20.67 0.89
C THR A 37 8.07 -19.90 0.89
N LEU A 38 8.15 -18.61 0.58
CA LEU A 38 7.00 -17.73 0.39
C LEU A 38 6.82 -17.47 -1.11
N MET A 39 5.60 -17.65 -1.60
CA MET A 39 5.27 -17.44 -3.01
C MET A 39 4.16 -16.39 -3.14
N SER A 40 4.42 -15.35 -3.91
CA SER A 40 3.38 -14.39 -4.33
C SER A 40 2.85 -14.78 -5.70
N ARG A 41 1.52 -14.77 -5.88
CA ARG A 41 0.87 -15.08 -7.16
C ARG A 41 1.27 -14.08 -8.25
N THR A 42 1.50 -12.83 -7.88
CA THR A 42 1.78 -11.72 -8.81
C THR A 42 3.25 -11.29 -8.77
N GLY A 43 4.08 -11.91 -7.93
CA GLY A 43 5.46 -11.48 -7.67
C GLY A 43 5.57 -10.17 -6.87
N ILE A 44 4.44 -9.56 -6.51
CA ILE A 44 4.40 -8.29 -5.79
C ILE A 44 4.37 -8.58 -4.28
N LEU A 45 5.30 -7.97 -3.53
CA LEU A 45 5.31 -7.97 -2.07
C LEU A 45 4.42 -6.84 -1.51
N PRO A 46 3.80 -7.01 -0.33
CA PRO A 46 3.09 -5.93 0.34
C PRO A 46 4.02 -4.77 0.68
N GLU A 47 3.46 -3.57 0.75
CA GLU A 47 4.19 -2.38 1.19
C GLU A 47 4.05 -2.24 2.71
N ALA A 48 5.02 -1.59 3.35
CA ALA A 48 5.01 -1.36 4.79
C ALA A 48 3.93 -0.33 5.20
N ASP A 49 3.42 -0.48 6.42
CA ASP A 49 2.44 0.44 7.01
C ASP A 49 3.02 1.84 7.15
N PHE A 50 2.36 2.83 6.56
CA PHE A 50 2.81 4.23 6.55
C PHE A 50 2.26 5.04 7.73
N TYR A 51 2.87 6.20 7.98
CA TYR A 51 2.38 7.12 9.01
C TYR A 51 1.09 7.83 8.54
N CYS A 52 0.03 7.76 9.34
CA CYS A 52 -1.20 8.52 9.17
C CYS A 52 -1.69 9.07 10.52
N PRO A 53 -2.40 10.21 10.54
CA PRO A 53 -2.97 10.74 11.77
C PRO A 53 -4.18 9.90 12.23
N ILE A 54 -4.36 9.82 13.55
CA ILE A 54 -5.51 9.19 14.20
C ILE A 54 -6.09 10.20 15.21
N PRO A 55 -7.39 10.51 15.19
CA PRO A 55 -8.43 9.93 14.33
C PRO A 55 -8.27 10.32 12.86
N TYR A 56 -8.85 9.52 11.97
CA TYR A 56 -8.83 9.81 10.54
C TYR A 56 -9.56 11.12 10.21
N GLU A 57 -9.00 11.86 9.28
CA GLU A 57 -9.54 13.13 8.78
C GLU A 57 -10.60 12.85 7.71
N PRO A 58 -11.69 13.63 7.64
CA PRO A 58 -12.75 13.40 6.66
C PRO A 58 -12.25 13.57 5.22
N LEU A 59 -12.92 12.87 4.29
CA LEU A 59 -12.78 13.09 2.86
C LEU A 59 -13.42 14.44 2.48
N HIS A 60 -12.88 15.12 1.47
CA HIS A 60 -13.34 16.46 1.09
C HIS A 60 -14.39 16.44 -0.03
N ILE A 61 -14.28 15.46 -0.93
CA ILE A 61 -15.05 15.31 -2.17
C ILE A 61 -15.91 14.05 -2.09
N VAL A 62 -15.33 12.89 -1.72
CA VAL A 62 -16.10 11.64 -1.54
C VAL A 62 -16.79 11.64 -0.18
N THR A 63 -17.73 12.56 0.00
CA THR A 63 -18.58 12.66 1.19
C THR A 63 -19.80 11.76 1.06
N ASP A 64 -20.43 11.41 2.18
CA ASP A 64 -21.71 10.67 2.19
C ASP A 64 -22.77 11.35 1.32
N GLN A 65 -22.83 12.68 1.35
CA GLN A 65 -23.76 13.45 0.55
C GLN A 65 -23.48 13.29 -0.95
N ALA A 66 -22.21 13.42 -1.36
CA ALA A 66 -21.82 13.27 -2.77
C ALA A 66 -22.09 11.85 -3.27
N LEU A 67 -21.76 10.84 -2.47
CA LEU A 67 -22.00 9.43 -2.82
C LEU A 67 -23.50 9.14 -2.95
N ASN A 68 -24.31 9.58 -1.99
CA ASN A 68 -25.76 9.43 -2.04
C ASN A 68 -26.37 10.14 -3.26
N ALA A 69 -25.87 11.33 -3.62
CA ALA A 69 -26.32 12.02 -4.81
C ALA A 69 -26.04 11.24 -6.10
N GLU A 70 -24.91 10.52 -6.19
CA GLU A 70 -24.63 9.64 -7.34
C GLU A 70 -25.51 8.39 -7.35
N ILE A 71 -25.81 7.82 -6.17
CA ILE A 71 -26.71 6.66 -6.04
C ILE A 71 -28.13 7.01 -6.50
N GLN A 72 -28.64 8.19 -6.14
CA GLN A 72 -29.99 8.63 -6.52
C GLN A 72 -30.18 8.81 -8.04
N LYS A 73 -29.10 8.92 -8.81
CA LYS A 73 -29.16 9.00 -10.28
C LYS A 73 -29.41 7.63 -10.95
N GLY A 74 -29.41 6.54 -10.18
CA GLY A 74 -29.64 5.18 -10.67
C GLY A 74 -28.37 4.36 -10.86
N GLU A 75 -28.54 3.06 -11.08
CA GLU A 75 -27.45 2.06 -11.13
C GLU A 75 -26.60 2.14 -12.41
N GLU A 76 -27.19 2.55 -13.53
CA GLU A 76 -26.50 2.65 -14.80
C GLU A 76 -25.34 3.65 -14.72
N GLY A 77 -24.11 3.18 -14.93
CA GLY A 77 -22.89 3.99 -14.83
C GLY A 77 -22.53 4.44 -13.41
N LEU A 78 -23.19 3.94 -12.36
CA LEU A 78 -22.92 4.36 -10.98
C LEU A 78 -21.45 4.19 -10.60
N LEU A 79 -20.86 3.04 -10.96
CA LEU A 79 -19.48 2.71 -10.64
C LEU A 79 -18.50 3.74 -11.23
N ASP A 80 -18.71 4.16 -12.48
CA ASP A 80 -17.89 5.19 -13.13
C ASP A 80 -18.06 6.55 -12.47
N ARG A 81 -19.28 6.90 -12.05
CA ARG A 81 -19.52 8.18 -11.35
C ARG A 81 -18.84 8.22 -10.00
N VAL A 82 -18.93 7.14 -9.23
CA VAL A 82 -18.24 7.01 -7.94
C VAL A 82 -16.73 7.01 -8.14
N PHE A 83 -16.22 6.30 -9.14
CA PHE A 83 -14.79 6.30 -9.46
C PHE A 83 -14.29 7.71 -9.81
N ARG A 84 -15.06 8.52 -10.53
CA ARG A 84 -14.70 9.92 -10.78
C ARG A 84 -14.61 10.74 -9.49
N LEU A 85 -15.49 10.53 -8.51
CA LEU A 85 -15.36 11.19 -7.20
C LEU A 85 -14.05 10.79 -6.51
N ILE A 86 -13.68 9.51 -6.57
CA ILE A 86 -12.40 9.01 -6.03
C ILE A 86 -11.21 9.65 -6.74
N VAL A 87 -11.24 9.76 -8.07
CA VAL A 87 -10.20 10.42 -8.86
C VAL A 87 -10.04 11.89 -8.43
N GLU A 88 -11.15 12.61 -8.26
CA GLU A 88 -11.12 14.01 -7.81
C GLU A 88 -10.57 14.15 -6.38
N GLU A 89 -10.92 13.26 -5.45
CA GLU A 89 -10.37 13.25 -4.09
C GLU A 89 -8.86 13.00 -4.08
N ILE A 90 -8.38 12.01 -4.83
CA ILE A 90 -6.95 11.71 -4.90
C ILE A 90 -6.19 12.86 -5.57
N LYS A 91 -6.73 13.43 -6.64
CA LYS A 91 -6.13 14.59 -7.33
C LYS A 91 -6.06 15.83 -6.44
N PHE A 92 -7.10 16.05 -5.63
CA PHE A 92 -7.13 17.13 -4.66
C PHE A 92 -6.05 16.95 -3.59
N ALA A 93 -5.83 15.72 -3.11
CA ALA A 93 -4.84 15.42 -2.09
C ALA A 93 -3.40 15.30 -2.64
N ASP A 94 -3.22 14.79 -3.85
CA ASP A 94 -1.92 14.46 -4.45
C ASP A 94 -1.91 14.67 -5.98
N PRO A 95 -1.82 15.92 -6.45
CA PRO A 95 -1.86 16.23 -7.87
C PRO A 95 -0.64 15.66 -8.62
N ASP A 96 0.53 15.65 -7.99
CA ASP A 96 1.78 15.17 -8.60
C ASP A 96 1.72 13.66 -8.84
N TRP A 97 1.29 12.88 -7.84
CA TRP A 97 1.10 11.44 -8.01
C TRP A 97 0.02 11.13 -9.05
N SER A 98 -1.08 11.87 -9.02
CA SER A 98 -2.19 11.70 -9.97
C SER A 98 -1.75 11.93 -11.41
N GLN A 99 -0.93 12.96 -11.65
CA GLN A 99 -0.34 13.21 -12.96
C GLN A 99 0.63 12.09 -13.37
N ARG A 100 1.48 11.63 -12.44
CA ARG A 100 2.50 10.60 -12.69
C ARG A 100 1.91 9.28 -13.17
N ILE A 101 0.73 8.89 -12.68
CA ILE A 101 0.06 7.66 -13.11
C ILE A 101 -1.03 7.91 -14.17
N ALA A 102 -1.17 9.14 -14.66
CA ALA A 102 -2.24 9.59 -15.56
C ALA A 102 -3.65 9.26 -15.04
N LEU A 103 -3.91 9.48 -13.75
CA LEU A 103 -5.11 9.05 -13.04
C LEU A 103 -6.42 9.44 -13.73
N GLU A 104 -6.52 10.67 -14.24
CA GLU A 104 -7.71 11.19 -14.93
C GLU A 104 -8.08 10.44 -16.21
N SER A 105 -7.12 9.73 -16.81
CA SER A 105 -7.36 8.91 -18.01
C SER A 105 -7.82 7.49 -17.70
N LEU A 106 -7.84 7.10 -16.42
CA LEU A 106 -8.14 5.75 -15.99
C LEU A 106 -9.63 5.56 -15.72
N ASN A 107 -10.04 4.29 -15.65
CA ASN A 107 -11.35 3.85 -15.17
C ASN A 107 -11.17 2.74 -14.12
N VAL A 108 -12.27 2.18 -13.65
CA VAL A 108 -12.26 1.14 -12.60
C VAL A 108 -11.46 -0.10 -13.02
N ASP A 109 -11.52 -0.46 -14.31
CA ASP A 109 -10.84 -1.63 -14.84
C ASP A 109 -9.32 -1.40 -15.03
N SER A 110 -8.93 -0.18 -15.41
CA SER A 110 -7.53 0.15 -15.71
C SER A 110 -6.73 0.65 -14.51
N PHE A 111 -7.39 1.12 -13.45
CA PHE A 111 -6.74 1.71 -12.28
C PHE A 111 -5.74 0.77 -11.62
N ALA A 112 -6.15 -0.48 -11.35
CA ALA A 112 -5.28 -1.46 -10.70
C ALA A 112 -4.00 -1.73 -11.52
N GLN A 113 -4.10 -1.74 -12.85
CA GLN A 113 -2.93 -1.94 -13.70
C GLN A 113 -1.96 -0.77 -13.59
N ALA A 114 -2.45 0.47 -13.65
CA ALA A 114 -1.62 1.67 -13.52
C ALA A 114 -0.96 1.77 -12.14
N TRP A 115 -1.74 1.50 -11.08
CA TRP A 115 -1.28 1.48 -9.70
C TRP A 115 -0.09 0.53 -9.47
N PHE A 116 -0.16 -0.69 -10.01
CA PHE A 116 0.89 -1.69 -9.85
C PHE A 116 2.00 -1.62 -10.90
N ALA A 117 1.90 -0.75 -11.92
CA ALA A 117 2.79 -0.75 -13.07
C ALA A 117 4.26 -0.58 -12.67
N GLU A 118 4.56 0.39 -11.80
CA GLU A 118 5.93 0.66 -11.33
C GLU A 118 6.49 -0.50 -10.52
N ARG A 119 5.68 -1.09 -9.64
CA ARG A 119 6.06 -2.22 -8.78
C ARG A 119 6.37 -3.47 -9.57
N LYS A 120 5.66 -3.72 -10.66
CA LYS A 120 5.89 -4.87 -11.54
C LYS A 120 7.19 -4.76 -12.35
N GLN A 121 7.76 -3.57 -12.49
CA GLN A 121 8.98 -3.32 -13.27
C GLN A 121 10.26 -3.33 -12.43
N ARG A 122 10.15 -3.54 -11.11
CA ARG A 122 11.28 -3.48 -10.18
C ARG A 122 11.45 -4.83 -9.49
N ASP A 123 12.66 -5.09 -9.01
CA ASP A 123 12.88 -6.23 -8.14
C ASP A 123 12.02 -6.08 -6.86
N PRO A 124 11.25 -7.10 -6.47
CA PRO A 124 10.32 -6.98 -5.37
C PRO A 124 11.00 -6.76 -4.01
N PHE A 125 12.21 -7.30 -3.81
CA PHE A 125 12.96 -7.11 -2.56
C PHE A 125 13.60 -5.73 -2.51
N ASP A 126 14.18 -5.27 -3.63
CA ASP A 126 14.68 -3.88 -3.73
C ASP A 126 13.55 -2.85 -3.51
N TRP A 127 12.34 -3.14 -4.02
CA TRP A 127 11.17 -2.29 -3.76
C TRP A 127 10.80 -2.29 -2.29
N ALA A 128 10.71 -3.46 -1.67
CA ALA A 128 10.32 -3.60 -0.27
C ALA A 128 11.31 -2.89 0.65
N GLU A 129 12.63 -3.03 0.42
CA GLU A 129 13.67 -2.35 1.20
C GLU A 129 13.54 -0.82 1.09
N LYS A 130 13.44 -0.28 -0.13
CA LYS A 130 13.27 1.17 -0.35
C LYS A 130 11.98 1.69 0.27
N ASN A 131 10.89 0.93 0.16
CA ASN A 131 9.62 1.30 0.75
C ASN A 131 9.67 1.29 2.28
N LEU A 132 10.36 0.32 2.89
CA LEU A 132 10.55 0.28 4.35
C LEU A 132 11.35 1.52 4.82
N GLN A 133 12.46 1.84 4.17
CA GLN A 133 13.28 3.02 4.48
C GLN A 133 12.47 4.32 4.36
N GLU A 134 11.66 4.46 3.30
CA GLU A 134 10.75 5.59 3.13
C GLU A 134 9.75 5.68 4.28
N VAL A 135 9.10 4.57 4.62
CA VAL A 135 8.09 4.50 5.68
C VAL A 135 8.68 4.85 7.05
N GLU A 136 9.87 4.36 7.38
CA GLU A 136 10.54 4.67 8.65
C GLU A 136 10.91 6.15 8.75
N ARG A 137 11.44 6.73 7.67
CA ARG A 137 11.68 8.17 7.58
C ARG A 137 10.38 8.95 7.77
N ASN A 138 9.34 8.57 7.06
CA ASN A 138 8.03 9.23 7.13
C ASN A 138 7.43 9.13 8.53
N LYS A 139 7.57 7.99 9.23
CA LYS A 139 7.15 7.84 10.64
C LYS A 139 7.91 8.78 11.57
N ARG A 140 9.23 8.89 11.42
CA ARG A 140 10.06 9.80 12.21
C ARG A 140 9.68 11.26 11.98
N GLU A 141 9.40 11.62 10.74
CA GLU A 141 9.06 12.98 10.32
C GLU A 141 7.57 13.30 10.46
N LYS A 142 6.75 12.31 10.85
CA LYS A 142 5.29 12.41 10.87
C LYS A 142 4.71 12.87 9.52
N HIS A 143 5.33 12.41 8.44
CA HIS A 143 4.92 12.70 7.08
C HIS A 143 3.93 11.65 6.58
N THR A 144 2.77 12.10 6.11
CA THR A 144 1.73 11.24 5.52
C THR A 144 1.79 11.34 4.00
N VAL A 145 1.81 10.19 3.33
CA VAL A 145 1.73 10.10 1.87
C VAL A 145 0.28 10.35 1.43
N PRO A 146 -0.05 11.47 0.76
CA PRO A 146 -1.44 11.92 0.63
C PRO A 146 -2.34 10.94 -0.13
N TRP A 147 -1.91 10.42 -1.29
CA TRP A 147 -2.72 9.45 -2.05
C TRP A 147 -2.98 8.16 -1.27
N ARG A 148 -2.00 7.65 -0.52
CA ARG A 148 -2.17 6.44 0.32
C ARG A 148 -3.21 6.67 1.40
N TYR A 149 -3.19 7.86 1.98
CA TYR A 149 -4.11 8.23 3.03
C TYR A 149 -5.55 8.45 2.52
N VAL A 150 -5.73 8.98 1.30
CA VAL A 150 -7.06 8.97 0.66
C VAL A 150 -7.59 7.55 0.51
N ILE A 151 -6.78 6.63 -0.02
CA ILE A 151 -7.21 5.24 -0.27
C ILE A 151 -7.53 4.51 1.03
N LEU A 152 -6.73 4.72 2.09
CA LEU A 152 -7.03 4.21 3.42
C LEU A 152 -8.40 4.70 3.90
N ARG A 153 -8.66 6.01 3.85
CA ARG A 153 -9.92 6.60 4.32
C ARG A 153 -11.14 6.27 3.47
N LEU A 154 -10.96 5.87 2.22
CA LEU A 154 -12.02 5.36 1.36
C LEU A 154 -12.40 3.91 1.67
N HIS A 155 -11.50 3.15 2.32
CA HIS A 155 -11.72 1.77 2.73
C HIS A 155 -12.40 1.66 4.10
N GLU A 156 -12.04 2.56 5.02
CA GLU A 156 -12.57 2.64 6.39
C GLU A 156 -13.99 3.21 6.43
#